data_AF-A0A521K6R9-F1
#
_entry.id   AF-A0A521K6R9-F1
#
_cell.length_a   1.000
_cell.length_b   1.000
_cell.length_c   1.000
_cell.angle_alpha   90.00
_cell.angle_beta   90.00
_cell.angle_gamma   90.00
#
_symmetry.space_group_name_H-M   'P 1'
#
loop_
_entity.id
_entity.type
_entity.pdbx_description
1 polymer ?
#
loop_
_entity_poly.entity_id
_entity_poly.type
_entity_poly.pdbx_seq_one_letter_code
_entity_poly.pdbx_strand_id
1 'polypeptide(L)'
;MNVSGDTGQNRDLVLTSYEPVNWVLTVQNGVLINKIIVSGYHLSRVTNVPSGTQVEYHSLSTNGKYNYSYQSSGQEYDSLKQWLTGLYRAPDGELDGNFMFPGYSASSINVYVGYKG
;
A
#
# COMPACT_ATOMS: atom_id res chain seq x y z
N MET A 1 10.96 2.34 4.78
CA MET A 1 10.30 1.04 5.07
C MET A 1 10.90 -0.03 4.16
N ASN A 2 10.96 -1.28 4.62
CA ASN A 2 11.41 -2.42 3.80
C ASN A 2 10.24 -3.39 3.60
N VAL A 3 9.92 -3.68 2.35
CA VAL A 3 8.90 -4.63 1.88
C VAL A 3 9.63 -5.83 1.29
N SER A 4 9.44 -7.01 1.88
CA SER A 4 10.02 -8.25 1.39
C SER A 4 8.96 -9.34 1.22
N GLY A 5 9.21 -10.28 0.31
CA GLY A 5 8.33 -11.41 0.01
C GLY A 5 9.07 -12.41 -0.89
N ASP A 6 8.39 -13.45 -1.35
CA ASP A 6 9.02 -14.52 -2.12
C ASP A 6 9.26 -14.11 -3.59
N THR A 7 10.18 -14.81 -4.25
CA THR A 7 10.59 -14.55 -5.64
C THR A 7 9.49 -14.93 -6.63
N GLY A 8 9.23 -14.09 -7.63
CA GLY A 8 8.27 -14.35 -8.71
C GLY A 8 6.79 -14.13 -8.35
N GLN A 9 6.47 -13.73 -7.13
CA GLN A 9 5.10 -13.34 -6.77
C GLN A 9 4.80 -11.90 -7.21
N ASN A 10 3.65 -11.72 -7.84
CA ASN A 10 3.08 -10.40 -8.09
C ASN A 10 2.72 -9.74 -6.77
N ARG A 11 3.05 -8.46 -6.64
CA ARG A 11 2.82 -7.71 -5.39
C ARG A 11 1.95 -6.51 -5.63
N ASP A 12 1.05 -6.34 -4.68
CA ASP A 12 0.31 -5.11 -4.52
C ASP A 12 0.79 -4.39 -3.28
N LEU A 13 1.03 -3.09 -3.42
CA LEU A 13 1.43 -2.23 -2.31
C LEU A 13 0.24 -1.42 -1.83
N VAL A 14 -0.01 -1.42 -0.53
CA VAL A 14 -0.97 -0.52 0.10
C VAL A 14 -0.19 0.49 0.93
N LEU A 15 -0.25 1.76 0.53
CA LEU A 15 0.49 2.87 1.13
C LEU A 15 -0.51 3.81 1.79
N THR A 16 -0.58 3.76 3.13
CA THR A 16 -1.56 4.55 3.88
C THR A 16 -0.90 5.60 4.76
N SER A 17 -1.40 6.83 4.75
CA SER A 17 -1.02 7.86 5.73
C SER A 17 -2.18 8.80 6.02
N TYR A 18 -2.18 9.43 7.18
CA TYR A 18 -3.08 10.55 7.44
C TYR A 18 -2.56 11.83 6.76
N GLU A 19 -1.28 12.14 6.93
CA GLU A 19 -0.63 13.34 6.40
C GLU A 19 -0.32 13.21 4.90
N PRO A 20 -0.09 14.33 4.18
CA PRO A 20 0.42 14.28 2.81
C PRO A 20 1.82 13.66 2.78
N VAL A 21 1.98 12.55 2.05
CA VAL A 21 3.27 11.84 1.92
C VAL A 21 3.70 11.73 0.46
N ASN A 22 4.99 11.94 0.21
CA ASN A 22 5.66 11.50 -1.01
C ASN A 22 6.31 10.13 -0.81
N TRP A 23 5.71 9.08 -1.38
CA TRP A 23 6.23 7.72 -1.34
C TRP A 23 7.25 7.53 -2.45
N VAL A 24 8.52 7.35 -2.10
CA VAL A 24 9.61 7.17 -3.07
C VAL A 24 9.96 5.68 -3.11
N LEU A 25 9.69 5.03 -4.24
CA LEU A 25 9.94 3.60 -4.39
C LEU A 25 11.37 3.32 -4.87
N THR A 26 11.99 2.30 -4.27
CA THR A 26 13.21 1.66 -4.74
C THR A 26 12.91 0.17 -4.86
N VAL A 27 12.73 -0.30 -6.09
CA VAL A 27 12.30 -1.68 -6.38
C VAL A 27 13.47 -2.47 -6.93
N GLN A 28 13.79 -3.59 -6.29
CA GLN A 28 14.85 -4.49 -6.75
C GLN A 28 14.50 -5.10 -8.11
N ASN A 29 15.50 -5.28 -8.97
CA ASN A 29 15.32 -5.90 -10.29
C ASN A 29 14.64 -7.28 -10.19
N GLY A 30 13.65 -7.50 -11.06
CA GLY A 30 12.86 -8.73 -11.12
C GLY A 30 11.64 -8.75 -10.18
N VAL A 31 11.51 -7.80 -9.26
CA VAL A 31 10.29 -7.67 -8.46
C VAL A 31 9.18 -7.05 -9.32
N LEU A 32 8.06 -7.75 -9.41
CA LEU A 32 6.87 -7.28 -10.12
C LEU A 32 5.88 -6.65 -9.13
N ILE A 33 5.55 -5.38 -9.38
CA ILE A 33 4.49 -4.67 -8.67
C ILE A 33 3.35 -4.43 -9.67
N ASN A 34 2.21 -5.06 -9.44
CA ASN A 34 1.06 -4.93 -10.34
C ASN A 34 0.26 -3.68 -10.01
N LYS A 35 -0.03 -3.48 -8.72
CA LYS A 35 -0.83 -2.35 -8.26
C LYS A 35 -0.23 -1.68 -7.03
N ILE A 36 -0.43 -0.36 -6.95
CA ILE A 36 -0.18 0.44 -5.75
C ILE A 36 -1.49 1.13 -5.39
N ILE A 37 -2.00 0.84 -4.21
CA ILE A 37 -3.15 1.51 -3.60
C ILE A 37 -2.61 2.54 -2.61
N VAL A 38 -2.87 3.81 -2.89
CA VAL A 38 -2.53 4.91 -1.99
C VAL A 38 -3.81 5.34 -1.30
N SER A 39 -3.85 5.29 0.03
CA SER A 39 -5.02 5.72 0.78
C SER A 39 -4.67 6.60 1.97
N GLY A 40 -5.64 7.36 2.48
CA GLY A 40 -5.33 8.31 3.54
C GLY A 40 -6.34 9.41 3.77
N TYR A 41 -6.13 10.17 4.83
CA TYR A 41 -6.95 11.37 5.07
C TYR A 41 -6.60 12.45 4.04
N HIS A 42 -5.31 12.78 3.89
CA HIS A 42 -4.83 13.70 2.87
C HIS A 42 -4.32 13.00 1.61
N LEU A 43 -4.32 13.74 0.49
CA LEU A 43 -3.70 13.32 -0.76
C LEU A 43 -2.20 13.06 -0.58
N SER A 44 -1.75 11.92 -1.06
CA SER A 44 -0.34 11.52 -1.16
C SER A 44 0.04 11.28 -2.62
N ARG A 45 1.34 11.16 -2.90
CA ARG A 45 1.85 10.85 -4.25
C ARG A 45 2.89 9.73 -4.20
N VAL A 46 3.07 9.05 -5.32
CA VAL A 46 4.11 8.01 -5.48
C VAL A 46 5.10 8.43 -6.55
N THR A 47 6.38 8.27 -6.25
CA THR A 47 7.51 8.56 -7.14
C THR A 47 8.28 7.28 -7.42
N ASN A 48 8.89 7.18 -8.60
CA ASN A 48 9.62 5.98 -9.09
C ASN A 48 8.74 4.74 -9.22
N VAL A 49 7.51 4.92 -9.70
CA VAL A 49 6.60 3.81 -10.00
C VAL A 49 7.20 2.96 -11.14
N PRO A 50 7.36 1.63 -10.97
CA PRO A 50 7.83 0.77 -12.03
C PRO A 50 6.91 0.81 -13.26
N SER A 51 7.49 0.61 -14.44
CA SER A 51 6.69 0.54 -15.67
C SER A 51 5.68 -0.60 -15.62
N GLY A 52 4.45 -0.34 -16.04
CA GLY A 52 3.36 -1.32 -16.04
C GLY A 52 2.62 -1.46 -14.70
N THR A 53 3.06 -0.76 -13.64
CA THR A 53 2.35 -0.74 -12.36
C THR A 53 1.16 0.24 -12.39
N GLN A 54 -0.03 -0.23 -12.03
CA GLN A 54 -1.21 0.61 -11.84
C GLN A 54 -1.16 1.32 -10.48
N VAL A 55 -1.53 2.61 -10.43
CA VAL A 55 -1.64 3.35 -9.16
C VAL A 55 -3.08 3.83 -8.98
N GLU A 56 -3.66 3.55 -7.82
CA GLU A 56 -5.00 3.99 -7.42
C GLU A 56 -4.93 4.87 -6.17
N TYR A 57 -5.72 5.95 -6.16
CA TYR A 57 -5.76 6.90 -5.05
C TYR A 57 -7.13 6.89 -4.37
N HIS A 58 -7.14 6.65 -3.06
CA HIS A 58 -8.32 6.52 -2.21
C HIS A 58 -8.15 7.37 -0.96
N SER A 59 -8.25 8.69 -1.12
CA SER A 59 -8.13 9.64 -0.01
C SER A 59 -9.44 10.39 0.23
N LEU A 60 -9.65 10.86 1.46
CA LEU A 60 -10.84 11.65 1.80
C LEU A 60 -11.01 12.82 0.81
N SER A 61 -9.89 13.49 0.50
CA SER A 61 -9.84 14.59 -0.46
C SER A 61 -10.09 14.22 -1.93
N THR A 62 -9.97 12.96 -2.33
CA THR A 62 -10.17 12.55 -3.75
C THR A 62 -11.61 12.13 -4.02
N ASN A 63 -12.21 11.37 -3.11
CA ASN A 63 -13.46 10.66 -3.35
C ASN A 63 -14.36 10.55 -2.10
N GLY A 64 -14.10 11.34 -1.06
CA GLY A 64 -14.91 11.39 0.16
C GLY A 64 -14.83 10.12 1.02
N LYS A 65 -13.93 9.21 0.67
CA LYS A 65 -13.69 7.94 1.37
C LYS A 65 -12.22 7.84 1.72
N TYR A 66 -11.92 7.40 2.93
CA TYR A 66 -10.57 7.11 3.35
C TYR A 66 -10.55 5.87 4.24
N ASN A 67 -9.50 5.08 4.10
CA ASN A 67 -9.16 4.02 5.02
C ASN A 67 -7.65 4.13 5.28
N TYR A 68 -7.25 4.13 6.55
CA TYR A 68 -5.85 4.09 6.95
C TYR A 68 -5.77 3.36 8.29
N SER A 69 -4.57 2.88 8.63
CA SER A 69 -4.26 2.53 10.01
C SER A 69 -2.79 2.81 10.30
N TYR A 70 -2.52 3.30 11.50
CA TYR A 70 -1.15 3.48 11.99
C TYR A 70 -0.59 2.23 12.69
N GLN A 71 -1.45 1.29 13.02
CA GLN A 71 -1.14 0.10 13.79
C GLN A 71 -1.78 -1.12 13.12
N SER A 72 -1.21 -2.30 13.33
CA SER A 72 -1.79 -3.56 12.84
C SER A 72 -2.92 -4.10 13.75
N SER A 73 -3.67 -3.19 14.37
CA SER A 73 -4.74 -3.49 15.33
C SER A 73 -5.68 -2.28 15.47
N GLY A 74 -6.87 -2.50 16.02
CA GLY A 74 -7.86 -1.44 16.25
C GLY A 74 -8.90 -1.34 15.14
N GLN A 75 -9.91 -0.50 15.36
CA GLN A 75 -11.08 -0.40 14.48
C GLN A 75 -10.71 0.14 13.08
N GLU A 76 -9.76 1.06 13.00
CA GLU A 76 -9.26 1.63 11.75
C GLU A 76 -8.53 0.58 10.92
N TYR A 77 -7.75 -0.28 11.58
CA TYR A 77 -7.09 -1.42 10.95
C TYR A 77 -8.11 -2.43 10.40
N ASP A 78 -9.13 -2.78 11.19
CA ASP A 78 -10.18 -3.71 10.75
C ASP A 78 -10.98 -3.14 9.58
N SER A 79 -11.28 -1.84 9.60
CA SER A 79 -11.97 -1.14 8.51
C SER A 79 -11.14 -1.13 7.23
N LEU A 80 -9.84 -0.81 7.34
CA LEU A 80 -8.89 -0.88 6.23
C LEU A 80 -8.77 -2.30 5.67
N LYS A 81 -8.66 -3.30 6.54
CA LYS A 81 -8.59 -4.71 6.16
C LYS A 81 -9.85 -5.15 5.42
N GLN A 82 -11.05 -4.85 5.95
CA GLN A 82 -12.32 -5.18 5.30
C GLN A 82 -12.46 -4.49 3.93
N TRP A 83 -12.07 -3.23 3.82
CA TRP A 83 -12.07 -2.52 2.54
C TRP A 83 -11.15 -3.16 1.52
N LEU A 84 -9.91 -3.49 1.92
CA LEU A 84 -8.97 -4.22 1.07
C LEU A 84 -9.51 -5.60 0.68
N THR A 85 -10.08 -6.37 1.61
CA THR A 85 -10.74 -7.65 1.29
C THR A 85 -11.86 -7.47 0.26
N GLY A 86 -12.63 -6.38 0.33
CA GLY A 86 -13.66 -6.06 -0.66
C GLY A 86 -13.10 -5.75 -2.05
N LEU A 87 -11.93 -5.12 -2.13
CA LEU A 87 -11.22 -4.83 -3.39
C LEU A 87 -10.51 -6.06 -3.97
N TYR A 88 -10.01 -6.95 -3.11
CA TYR A 88 -9.15 -8.08 -3.46
C TYR A 88 -9.86 -9.43 -3.48
N ARG A 89 -11.17 -9.46 -3.28
CA ARG A 89 -11.97 -10.68 -3.06
C ARG A 89 -11.48 -11.87 -3.90
N ALA A 90 -10.64 -12.71 -3.30
CA ALA A 90 -10.43 -14.05 -3.78
C ALA A 90 -11.76 -14.82 -3.60
N PRO A 91 -12.12 -15.76 -4.48
CA PRO A 91 -13.38 -16.51 -4.40
C PRO A 91 -13.62 -17.21 -3.05
N ASP A 92 -12.55 -17.46 -2.29
CA ASP A 92 -12.53 -18.14 -0.99
C ASP A 92 -12.52 -17.18 0.23
N GLY A 93 -12.39 -15.87 0.02
CA GLY A 93 -12.42 -14.87 1.08
C GLY A 93 -11.10 -14.71 1.86
N GLU A 94 -10.01 -15.37 1.46
CA GLU A 94 -8.70 -15.12 2.04
C GLU A 94 -7.99 -13.92 1.40
N LEU A 95 -7.18 -13.23 2.22
CA LEU A 95 -6.33 -12.14 1.75
C LEU A 95 -5.06 -12.73 1.15
N ASP A 96 -5.03 -12.90 -0.18
CA ASP A 96 -3.80 -13.25 -0.88
C ASP A 96 -2.92 -11.99 -1.07
N GLY A 97 -2.21 -11.61 0.00
CA GLY A 97 -1.36 -10.42 -0.02
C GLY A 97 -0.67 -10.15 1.32
N ASN A 98 0.64 -9.90 1.27
CA ASN A 98 1.39 -9.36 2.41
C ASN A 98 1.14 -7.84 2.52
N PHE A 99 0.11 -7.45 3.26
CA PHE A 99 -0.17 -6.03 3.51
C PHE A 99 0.73 -5.50 4.63
N MET A 100 1.46 -4.43 4.36
CA MET A 100 2.21 -3.72 5.39
C MET A 100 1.63 -2.33 5.57
N PHE A 101 1.35 -2.00 6.83
CA PHE A 101 0.67 -0.76 7.22
C PHE A 101 1.60 0.08 8.05
N PRO A 102 2.56 0.77 7.43
CA PRO A 102 3.40 1.61 8.22
C PRO A 102 2.72 2.96 8.41
N GLY A 103 2.25 3.20 9.62
CA GLY A 103 1.82 4.51 10.05
C GLY A 103 2.99 5.49 10.01
N TYR A 104 2.85 6.61 9.30
CA TYR A 104 3.92 7.60 9.22
C TYR A 104 3.41 9.05 9.19
N SER A 105 4.11 9.92 9.92
CA SER A 105 4.04 11.38 9.83
C SER A 105 5.37 11.93 9.30
N ALA A 106 5.62 11.76 8.00
CA ALA A 106 6.81 12.29 7.34
C ALA A 106 6.45 12.79 5.95
N SER A 107 7.03 13.94 5.54
CA SER A 107 6.77 14.54 4.22
C SER A 107 7.23 13.68 3.04
N SER A 108 8.19 12.78 3.26
CA SER A 108 8.68 11.83 2.26
C SER A 108 9.16 10.54 2.91
N ILE A 109 8.86 9.41 2.27
CA ILE A 109 9.17 8.08 2.81
C ILE A 109 9.76 7.22 1.72
N ASN A 110 10.96 6.69 1.98
CA ASN A 110 11.61 5.73 1.10
C ASN A 110 11.04 4.32 1.37
N VAL A 111 10.59 3.67 0.31
CA VAL A 111 10.03 2.32 0.32
C VAL A 111 10.93 1.41 -0.50
N TYR A 112 11.63 0.51 0.17
CA TYR A 112 12.47 -0.49 -0.47
C TYR A 112 11.67 -1.77 -0.66
N VAL A 113 11.57 -2.26 -1.89
CA VAL A 113 10.84 -3.50 -2.22
C VAL A 113 11.82 -4.53 -2.79
N GLY A 114 11.94 -5.67 -2.12
CA GLY A 114 12.90 -6.73 -2.47
C GLY A 114 12.42 -8.13 -2.11
N TYR A 115 13.32 -9.10 -2.22
CA TYR A 115 13.05 -10.49 -1.82
C TYR A 115 13.32 -10.70 -0.32
N LYS A 116 12.66 -11.69 0.29
CA LYS A 116 13.07 -12.19 1.62
C LYS A 116 14.49 -12.78 1.49
N GLY A 117 15.37 -12.41 2.43
CA GLY A 117 16.68 -13.04 2.59
C GLY A 117 16.57 -14.38 3.30
#